data_AF-A0A1Y5JYQ3-F1
#
_entry.id   AF-A0A1Y5JYQ3-F1
#
_cell.length_a   1.000
_cell.length_b   1.000
_cell.length_c   1.000
_cell.angle_alpha   90.00
_cell.angle_beta   90.00
_cell.angle_gamma   90.00
#
_symmetry.space_group_name_H-M   'P 1'
#
loop_
_entity.id
_entity.type
_entity.pdbx_description
1 polymer ?
#
loop_
_entity_poly.entity_id
_entity_poly.type
_entity_poly.pdbx_seq_one_letter_code
_entity_poly.pdbx_strand_id
1 'polypeptide(L)' 'METALILLGITLTIVILIYFGPSIIDRLKTKKVKVTTIDKTGKQNVTTLYLDQGDPLWEIVLHHKGIKSNNNV' A
#
# COMPACT_ATOMS: atom_id res chain seq x y z
N MET A 1 -20.24 22.99 29.18
CA MET A 1 -20.60 21.68 28.57
C MET A 1 -20.17 21.60 27.12
N GLU A 2 -20.42 22.64 26.31
CA GLU A 2 -20.04 22.68 24.89
C GLU A 2 -18.53 22.52 24.65
N THR A 3 -17.69 23.22 25.42
CA THR A 3 -16.23 23.12 25.32
C THR A 3 -15.70 21.73 25.65
N ALA A 4 -16.30 21.04 26.62
CA ALA A 4 -15.93 19.67 26.97
C ALA A 4 -16.30 18.68 25.85
N LEU A 5 -17.44 18.91 25.18
CA LEU A 5 -17.87 18.09 24.05
C LEU A 5 -16.95 18.26 22.83
N ILE A 6 -16.51 19.50 22.58
CA ILE A 6 -15.54 19.81 21.51
C ILE A 6 -14.17 19.16 21.81
N LEU A 7 -13.67 19.29 23.05
CA LEU A 7 -12.43 18.65 23.49
C LEU A 7 -12.48 17.12 23.36
N LEU A 8 -13.62 16.51 23.72
CA LEU A 8 -13.83 15.07 23.55
C LEU A 8 -13.76 14.68 22.08
N GLY A 9 -14.43 15.42 21.19
CA GLY A 9 -14.44 15.16 19.74
C GLY A 9 -13.04 15.25 19.11
N ILE A 10 -12.26 16.26 19.48
CA ILE A 10 -10.88 16.43 19.02
C ILE A 10 -10.00 15.26 19.50
N THR A 11 -10.11 14.90 20.78
CA THR A 11 -9.35 13.79 21.37
C THR A 11 -9.67 12.48 20.66
N LEU A 12 -10.95 12.20 20.40
CA LEU A 12 -11.39 11.00 19.71
C LEU A 12 -10.83 10.93 18.28
N THR A 13 -10.82 12.07 17.59
CA THR A 13 -10.31 12.17 16.21
C THR A 13 -8.80 11.92 16.16
N ILE A 14 -8.04 12.47 17.12
CA ILE A 14 -6.59 12.23 17.23
C ILE A 14 -6.31 10.74 17.49
N VAL A 15 -7.05 10.10 18.40
CA VAL A 15 -6.89 8.68 18.71
C VAL A 15 -7.17 7.82 17.47
N ILE A 16 -8.22 8.13 16.70
CA ILE A 16 -8.53 7.44 15.45
C ILE A 16 -7.39 7.60 14.44
N LEU A 17 -6.86 8.82 14.26
CA LEU A 17 -5.76 9.05 13.32
C LEU A 17 -4.48 8.32 13.72
N ILE A 18 -4.15 8.25 15.01
CA ILE A 18 -2.96 7.52 15.50
C ILE A 18 -3.16 6.01 15.31
N TYR A 19 -4.35 5.49 15.57
CA TYR A 19 -4.62 4.05 15.49
C TYR A 19 -4.72 3.56 14.04
N PHE A 20 -5.45 4.29 13.19
CA PHE A 20 -5.69 3.90 11.80
C PHE A 20 -4.66 4.44 10.81
N GLY A 21 -3.93 5.50 11.16
CA GLY A 21 -2.84 6.08 10.36
C GLY A 21 -1.80 5.06 9.89
N PRO A 22 -1.15 4.29 10.79
CA PRO A 22 -0.14 3.31 10.37
C PRO A 22 -0.73 2.22 9.47
N SER A 23 -1.97 1.78 9.72
CA SER A 23 -2.64 0.81 8.84
C SER A 23 -2.87 1.35 7.43
N ILE A 24 -3.22 2.63 7.29
CA ILE A 24 -3.38 3.26 5.97
C ILE A 24 -2.01 3.38 5.28
N ILE A 25 -0.99 3.80 6.00
CA ILE A 25 0.38 3.96 5.48
C ILE A 25 0.92 2.60 5.00
N ASP A 26 0.80 1.55 5.80
CA ASP A 26 1.26 0.21 5.43
C ASP A 26 0.53 -0.30 4.19
N ARG A 27 -0.77 -0.05 4.09
CA ARG A 27 -1.58 -0.44 2.93
C ARG A 27 -1.27 0.38 1.68
N LEU A 28 -0.76 1.61 1.82
CA LEU A 28 -0.26 2.42 0.71
C LEU A 28 1.15 1.99 0.26
N LYS A 29 1.97 1.49 1.20
CA LYS A 29 3.31 0.97 0.93
C LYS A 29 3.29 -0.43 0.30
N THR A 30 2.31 -1.27 0.65
CA THR A 30 2.15 -2.59 0.03
C THR A 30 1.26 -2.54 -1.21
N LYS A 31 1.79 -3.03 -2.34
CA LYS A 31 1.02 -3.17 -3.59
C LYS A 31 0.81 -4.64 -3.90
N LYS A 32 -0.45 -4.97 -4.16
CA LYS A 32 -0.85 -6.30 -4.63
C LYS A 32 -0.47 -6.45 -6.11
N VAL A 33 0.37 -7.42 -6.42
CA VAL A 33 0.83 -7.71 -7.78
C VAL A 33 0.51 -9.15 -8.11
N LYS A 34 -0.13 -9.35 -9.26
CA LYS A 34 -0.45 -10.67 -9.79
C LYS A 34 0.69 -11.08 -10.73
N VAL A 35 1.42 -12.13 -10.37
CA VAL A 35 2.51 -12.68 -11.16
C VAL A 35 1.97 -13.93 -11.86
N THR A 36 2.03 -13.94 -13.18
CA THR A 36 1.69 -15.11 -13.99
C THR A 36 2.98 -15.66 -14.59
N THR A 37 3.34 -16.88 -14.22
CA THR A 37 4.47 -17.60 -14.82
C THR A 37 3.94 -18.64 -15.79
N ILE A 38 4.50 -18.68 -16.99
CA ILE A 38 4.17 -19.68 -18.02
C ILE A 38 5.33 -20.68 -18.08
N ASP A 39 5.04 -21.94 -17.80
CA ASP A 39 6.02 -23.02 -17.90
C ASP A 39 6.25 -23.42 -19.37
N LYS A 40 7.35 -24.13 -19.66
CA LYS A 40 7.70 -24.65 -21.00
C LYS A 40 6.63 -25.56 -21.59
N THR A 41 5.76 -26.10 -20.74
CA THR A 41 4.58 -26.91 -21.08
C THR A 41 3.36 -26.07 -21.48
N GLY A 42 3.44 -24.74 -21.41
CA GLY A 42 2.33 -23.82 -21.62
C GLY A 42 1.40 -23.65 -20.41
N LYS A 43 1.65 -24.37 -19.31
CA LYS A 43 0.86 -24.27 -18.08
C LYS A 43 1.09 -22.92 -17.41
N GLN A 44 0.01 -22.19 -17.15
CA GLN A 44 0.04 -20.92 -16.45
C GLN A 44 -0.14 -21.15 -14.94
N ASN A 45 0.78 -20.64 -14.14
CA ASN A 45 0.64 -20.55 -12.69
C ASN A 45 0.50 -19.08 -12.29
N VAL A 46 -0.57 -18.77 -11.58
CA VAL A 46 -0.91 -17.42 -11.15
C VAL A 46 -0.71 -17.33 -9.65
N THR A 47 0.23 -16.49 -9.24
CA THR A 47 0.52 -16.22 -7.82
C THR A 47 0.29 -14.74 -7.53
N THR A 48 -0.32 -14.46 -6.38
CA THR A 48 -0.47 -13.08 -5.90
C THR A 48 0.64 -12.78 -4.92
N LEU A 49 1.45 -11.77 -5.21
CA LEU A 49 2.53 -11.30 -4.35
C LEU A 49 2.16 -9.92 -3.78
N TYR A 50 2.48 -9.71 -2.51
CA TYR A 50 2.41 -8.39 -1.87
C TYR A 50 3.82 -7.83 -1.88
N LEU A 51 4.04 -6.81 -2.69
CA LEU A 51 5.32 -6.13 -2.81
C LEU A 51 5.31 -4.91 -1.91
N ASP A 52 6.35 -4.76 -1.10
CA ASP A 52 6.60 -3.54 -0.36
C ASP A 52 7.32 -2.53 -1.26
N GLN A 53 7.23 -1.24 -0.95
CA GLN A 53 7.91 -0.17 -1.69
C GLN A 53 9.45 -0.31 -1.63
N GLY A 54 9.98 -0.97 -0.60
CA GLY A 54 11.41 -1.26 -0.48
C GLY A 54 11.89 -2.44 -1.32
N ASP A 55 10.99 -3.21 -1.94
CA ASP A 55 11.39 -4.37 -2.73
C ASP A 55 11.99 -3.95 -4.08
N PRO A 56 13.09 -4.57 -4.54
CA PRO A 56 13.72 -4.26 -5.83
C PRO A 56 12.78 -4.53 -7.03
N LEU A 57 11.79 -5.39 -6.85
CA LEU A 57 10.77 -5.69 -7.85
C LEU A 57 9.71 -4.58 -7.99
N TRP A 58 9.64 -3.64 -7.04
CA TRP A 58 8.67 -2.55 -7.05
C TRP A 58 8.81 -1.67 -8.29
N GLU A 59 10.03 -1.22 -8.60
CA GLU A 59 10.32 -0.37 -9.74
C GLU A 59 10.02 -1.08 -11.07
N ILE A 60 10.38 -2.36 -11.16
CA ILE A 60 10.16 -3.19 -12.36
C ILE A 60 8.65 -3.32 -12.63
N VAL A 61 7.85 -3.55 -11.58
CA VAL A 61 6.39 -3.64 -11.71
C VAL A 61 5.77 -2.29 -12.05
N LEU A 62 6.25 -1.19 -11.48
CA LEU A 62 5.79 0.15 -11.83
C LEU A 62 6.07 0.49 -13.30
N HIS A 63 7.29 0.20 -13.76
CA HIS A 63 7.70 0.42 -15.14
C HIS A 63 6.89 -0.44 -16.11
N HIS A 64 6.67 -1.72 -15.80
CA HIS A 64 5.82 -2.60 -16.60
C HIS A 64 4.37 -2.12 -16.68
N LYS A 65 3.84 -1.51 -15.61
CA LYS A 65 2.49 -0.94 -15.59
C LYS A 65 2.38 0.44 -16.27
N GLY A 66 3.47 0.99 -16.81
CA GLY A 66 3.47 2.31 -17.45
C GLY A 66 3.25 3.47 -16.46
N ILE A 67 3.43 3.23 -15.16
CA ILE A 67 3.32 4.27 -14.13
C ILE A 67 4.71 4.90 -14.00
N LYS A 68 4.86 6.17 -14.38
CA LYS A 68 6.11 6.91 -14.17
C LYS A 68 6.46 6.89 -12.68
N SER A 69 7.59 6.27 -12.35
CA SER A 69 8.17 6.35 -11.01
C SER A 69 8.55 7.81 -10.76
N ASN A 70 7.80 8.52 -9.92
CA ASN A 70 8.18 9.87 -9.48
C ASN A 70 9.17 9.73 -8.32
N ASN A 71 10.31 9.12 -8.60
CA ASN A 71 11.46 9.15 -7.71
C ASN A 71 12.22 10.44 -8.03
N ASN A 72 11.78 11.54 -7.41
CA ASN A 72 12.65 12.71 -7.25
C ASN A 72 13.78 12.29 -6.31
N VAL A 73 14.91 11.95 -6.91
CA VAL A 73 16.22 11.88 -6.26
C VAL A 73 16.64 13.28 -5.85
#